data_AF-A0A7L3WRX3-F1
#
_entry.id   AF-A0A7L3WRX3-F1
#
_cell.length_a   1.000
_cell.length_b   1.000
_cell.length_c   1.000
_cell.angle_alpha   90.00
_cell.angle_beta   90.00
_cell.angle_gamma   90.00
#
_symmetry.space_group_name_H-M   'P 1'
#
loop_
_entity.id
_entity.type
_entity.pdbx_description
1 polymer ?
#
loop_
_entity_poly.entity_id
_entity_poly.type
_entity_poly.pdbx_seq_one_letter_code
_entity_poly.pdbx_strand_id
1 'polypeptide(L)'
;AGVESPTHEIRADADPSARSAKSIVITLANKHTFDRPVEILIHPSEPHMPHILMEEGDMTPAEYERHLKGKNDFIKGTKKDPSAEKKTEIIRKRLNKDILHHPVVMLNFCPDLRAIQPDLRKAQGEFIFLVDRSRSMSGVNINRIKDALLVILKSLMPTCLFNIIGFGSTFQTLFPASRTYCEESLAIACKSIKRIRADMGDTNILSPLKWVIRQPIHRGHPRLLFLLTDGAISNTGKVLELLRNHSCSTRCYSFGIGPNACRRLVRGLAAVSRGIAEFLAEGERLQPKMIKSLKKAMAPVLSDVSVEWVFPESTEVLVSPISSSCLFPGDHLVGYGIICDTSPYISNPRSDKRRRYSMMHSQESGSSVFFHSQEEGAGVESWNHSRDSEGCCPTEHGPAKLNPLSHHAGTDMKASSRRRAYSTTQIADHEPYRKVPTASDPGTALVKNPLRKTHLQDLQQVSSEPWQVDLQ
;
A
#
# COMPACT_ATOMS: atom_id res chain seq x y z
N ALA A 1 -19.81 -16.16 -8.16
CA ALA A 1 -19.54 -15.24 -7.04
C ALA A 1 -20.75 -15.26 -6.11
N GLY A 2 -20.55 -15.06 -4.82
CA GLY A 2 -21.61 -15.01 -3.82
C GLY A 2 -21.34 -13.95 -2.77
N VAL A 3 -22.37 -13.60 -2.01
CA VAL A 3 -22.28 -12.71 -0.85
C VAL A 3 -23.14 -13.29 0.26
N GLU A 4 -22.63 -13.23 1.48
CA GLU A 4 -23.38 -13.60 2.68
C GLU A 4 -23.05 -12.64 3.82
N SER A 5 -23.91 -12.60 4.83
CA SER A 5 -23.62 -11.88 6.06
C SER A 5 -24.02 -12.77 7.24
N PRO A 6 -23.08 -13.10 8.15
CA PRO A 6 -23.40 -13.86 9.35
C PRO A 6 -24.10 -13.00 10.42
N THR A 7 -24.14 -11.68 10.25
CA THR A 7 -24.62 -10.73 11.27
C THR A 7 -25.95 -10.07 10.92
N HIS A 8 -26.24 -9.86 9.64
CA HIS A 8 -27.41 -9.13 9.17
C HIS A 8 -28.03 -9.78 7.94
N GLU A 9 -29.34 -9.62 7.77
CA GLU A 9 -29.98 -9.95 6.50
C GLU A 9 -29.57 -8.92 5.44
N ILE A 10 -29.15 -9.40 4.27
CA ILE A 10 -28.70 -8.58 3.16
C ILE A 10 -29.52 -8.84 1.89
N ARG A 11 -29.58 -7.84 1.03
CA ARG A 11 -30.06 -7.95 -0.35
C ARG A 11 -28.90 -7.68 -1.29
N ALA A 12 -28.80 -8.50 -2.32
CA ALA A 12 -27.80 -8.37 -3.36
C ALA A 12 -28.53 -8.10 -4.67
N ASP A 13 -28.49 -6.84 -5.11
CA ASP A 13 -29.17 -6.39 -6.31
C ASP A 13 -28.13 -6.17 -7.43
N ALA A 14 -28.55 -6.45 -8.66
CA ALA A 14 -27.83 -6.01 -9.85
C ALA A 14 -28.51 -4.75 -10.39
N ASP A 15 -27.73 -3.84 -10.99
CA ASP A 15 -28.31 -2.71 -11.71
C ASP A 15 -29.28 -3.25 -12.78
N PRO A 16 -30.54 -2.77 -12.85
CA PRO A 16 -31.53 -3.23 -13.83
C PRO A 16 -31.06 -3.13 -15.29
N SER A 17 -30.09 -2.26 -15.56
CA SER A 17 -29.48 -2.03 -16.87
C SER A 17 -28.20 -2.83 -17.12
N ALA A 18 -27.69 -3.55 -16.10
CA ALA A 18 -26.46 -4.32 -16.21
C ALA A 18 -26.64 -5.54 -17.12
N ARG A 19 -25.90 -5.56 -18.23
CA ARG A 19 -25.82 -6.72 -19.14
C ARG A 19 -24.93 -7.85 -18.60
N SER A 20 -24.33 -7.68 -17.42
CA SER A 20 -23.41 -8.62 -16.78
C SER A 20 -23.36 -8.37 -15.27
N ALA A 21 -23.22 -9.41 -14.46
CA ALA A 21 -23.07 -9.34 -13.00
C ALA A 21 -21.68 -8.81 -12.55
N LYS A 22 -21.10 -7.86 -13.30
CA LYS A 22 -19.81 -7.22 -13.00
C LYS A 22 -19.87 -6.23 -11.85
N SER A 23 -21.07 -5.72 -11.56
CA SER A 23 -21.34 -4.84 -10.42
C SER A 23 -22.54 -5.40 -9.65
N ILE A 24 -22.41 -5.44 -8.33
CA ILE A 24 -23.45 -5.91 -7.42
C ILE A 24 -23.55 -4.87 -6.31
N VAL A 25 -24.77 -4.45 -5.99
CA VAL A 25 -25.07 -3.55 -4.89
C VAL A 25 -25.57 -4.39 -3.73
N ILE A 26 -24.91 -4.25 -2.57
CA ILE A 26 -25.27 -4.97 -1.35
C ILE A 26 -25.92 -3.97 -0.40
N THR A 27 -27.16 -4.24 0.01
CA THR A 27 -27.88 -3.43 0.99
C THR A 27 -28.31 -4.29 2.17
N LEU A 28 -28.50 -3.68 3.34
CA LEU A 28 -29.14 -4.38 4.46
C LEU A 28 -30.64 -4.52 4.15
N ALA A 29 -31.19 -5.71 4.36
CA ALA A 29 -32.62 -5.96 4.16
C ALA A 29 -33.46 -5.15 5.17
N ASN A 30 -32.92 -4.94 6.37
CA ASN A 30 -33.51 -4.19 7.46
C ASN A 30 -32.59 -3.04 7.89
N LYS A 31 -33.18 -1.96 8.42
CA LYS A 31 -32.41 -0.82 8.94
C LYS A 31 -31.48 -1.27 10.07
N HIS A 32 -30.22 -0.82 10.04
CA HIS A 32 -29.24 -1.16 11.05
C HIS A 32 -29.61 -0.60 12.43
N THR A 33 -29.56 -1.45 13.45
CA THR A 33 -29.90 -1.13 14.85
C THR A 33 -28.71 -0.65 15.69
N PHE A 34 -27.48 -0.73 15.16
CA PHE A 34 -26.24 -0.29 15.81
C PHE A 34 -25.89 -1.00 17.12
N ASP A 35 -26.47 -2.17 17.34
CA ASP A 35 -26.21 -3.07 18.48
C ASP A 35 -25.00 -3.99 18.24
N ARG A 36 -24.61 -4.21 16.98
CA ARG A 36 -23.47 -5.04 16.58
C ARG A 36 -22.86 -4.57 15.25
N PRO A 37 -21.59 -4.94 14.94
CA PRO A 37 -20.98 -4.61 13.66
C PRO A 37 -21.63 -5.39 12.50
N VAL A 38 -21.62 -4.77 11.31
CA VAL A 38 -21.98 -5.46 10.06
C VAL A 38 -20.75 -6.22 9.55
N GLU A 39 -20.92 -7.51 9.33
CA GLU A 39 -19.94 -8.36 8.67
C GLU A 39 -20.51 -8.84 7.33
N ILE A 40 -19.79 -8.61 6.24
CA ILE A 40 -20.15 -9.05 4.89
C ILE A 40 -19.01 -9.91 4.36
N LEU A 41 -19.33 -11.14 3.99
CA LEU A 41 -18.41 -12.09 3.38
C LEU A 41 -18.67 -12.13 1.87
N ILE A 42 -17.64 -11.82 1.09
CA ILE A 42 -17.70 -11.79 -0.37
C ILE A 42 -16.92 -12.98 -0.91
N HIS A 43 -17.58 -13.77 -1.75
CA HIS A 43 -17.04 -14.97 -2.39
C HIS A 43 -16.85 -14.70 -3.89
N PRO A 44 -15.77 -13.99 -4.30
CA PRO A 44 -15.55 -13.66 -5.71
C PRO A 44 -15.27 -14.93 -6.54
N SER A 45 -15.72 -14.95 -7.80
CA SER A 45 -15.40 -16.06 -8.73
C SER A 45 -13.91 -16.10 -9.07
N GLU A 46 -13.26 -14.93 -9.08
CA GLU A 46 -11.84 -14.76 -9.43
C GLU A 46 -11.10 -14.08 -8.26
N PRO A 47 -10.90 -14.76 -7.11
CA PRO A 47 -10.39 -14.14 -5.87
C PRO A 47 -9.01 -13.48 -6.00
N HIS A 48 -8.25 -13.84 -7.03
CA HIS A 48 -6.90 -13.33 -7.27
C HIS A 48 -6.84 -12.15 -8.24
N MET A 49 -7.99 -11.70 -8.77
CA MET A 49 -8.08 -10.46 -9.53
C MET A 49 -8.26 -9.25 -8.62
N PRO A 50 -7.92 -8.03 -9.07
CA PRO A 50 -8.20 -6.81 -8.32
C PRO A 50 -9.71 -6.56 -8.24
N HIS A 51 -10.21 -6.28 -7.04
CA HIS A 51 -11.62 -5.94 -6.79
C HIS A 51 -11.72 -4.52 -6.25
N ILE A 52 -12.78 -3.82 -6.66
CA ILE A 52 -13.12 -2.49 -6.15
C ILE A 52 -14.41 -2.61 -5.37
N LEU A 53 -14.38 -2.12 -4.13
CA LEU A 53 -15.56 -1.96 -3.28
C LEU A 53 -15.78 -0.47 -3.08
N MET A 54 -17.03 -0.04 -3.02
CA MET A 54 -17.39 1.35 -2.79
C MET A 54 -18.50 1.40 -1.75
N GLU A 55 -18.31 2.25 -0.75
CA GLU A 55 -19.31 2.57 0.26
C GLU A 55 -19.72 4.04 0.06
N GLU A 56 -21.01 4.28 -0.06
CA GLU A 56 -21.55 5.63 -0.20
C GLU A 56 -21.48 6.39 1.13
N GLY A 57 -21.29 7.70 1.06
CA GLY A 57 -21.34 8.56 2.23
C GLY A 57 -22.76 8.69 2.81
N ASP A 58 -22.85 9.10 4.08
CA ASP A 58 -24.14 9.31 4.75
C ASP A 58 -24.90 10.58 4.30
N MET A 59 -24.26 11.45 3.53
CA MET A 59 -24.81 12.73 3.06
C MET A 59 -24.77 12.84 1.54
N THR A 60 -25.85 13.40 0.99
CA THR A 60 -25.86 13.83 -0.41
C THR A 60 -24.94 15.04 -0.63
N PRO A 61 -24.49 15.32 -1.88
CA PRO A 61 -23.66 16.49 -2.17
C PRO A 61 -24.27 17.82 -1.69
N ALA A 62 -25.60 17.96 -1.76
CA ALA A 62 -26.31 19.17 -1.32
C ALA A 62 -26.35 19.30 0.22
N GLU A 63 -26.51 18.19 0.94
CA GLU A 63 -26.45 18.17 2.41
C GLU A 63 -25.05 18.48 2.90
N TYR A 64 -24.03 17.90 2.26
CA TYR A 64 -22.65 18.18 2.58
C TYR A 64 -22.27 19.65 2.33
N GLU A 65 -22.79 20.27 1.26
CA GLU A 65 -22.59 21.70 1.03
C GLU A 65 -23.16 22.54 2.19
N ARG A 66 -24.36 22.19 2.68
CA ARG A 66 -24.97 22.85 3.84
C ARG A 66 -24.15 22.62 5.11
N HIS A 67 -23.65 21.40 5.29
CA HIS A 67 -22.76 21.04 6.40
C HIS A 67 -21.49 21.89 6.41
N LEU A 68 -20.83 22.05 5.26
CA LEU A 68 -19.63 22.87 5.10
C LEU A 68 -19.88 24.34 5.43
N LYS A 69 -21.01 24.92 4.99
CA LYS A 69 -21.37 26.31 5.29
C LYS A 69 -21.53 26.59 6.79
N GLY A 70 -21.79 25.56 7.59
CA GLY A 70 -21.85 25.65 9.05
C GLY A 70 -20.49 25.56 9.76
N LYS A 71 -19.38 25.29 9.04
CA LYS A 71 -18.07 25.08 9.66
C LYS A 71 -17.24 26.37 9.74
N ASN A 72 -16.70 26.62 10.93
CA ASN A 72 -15.95 27.85 11.23
C ASN A 72 -14.71 28.06 10.35
N ASP A 73 -13.97 27.00 10.03
CA ASP A 73 -12.81 27.04 9.14
C ASP A 73 -13.21 27.36 7.70
N PHE A 74 -14.29 26.77 7.21
CA PHE A 74 -14.86 27.09 5.90
C PHE A 74 -15.35 28.54 5.87
N ILE A 75 -16.16 28.98 6.84
CA ILE A 75 -16.68 30.35 6.93
C ILE A 75 -15.53 31.37 6.95
N LYS A 76 -14.54 31.19 7.84
CA LYS A 76 -13.38 32.09 7.95
C LYS A 76 -12.55 32.10 6.68
N GLY A 77 -12.32 30.91 6.09
CA GLY A 77 -11.57 30.76 4.85
C GLY A 77 -12.24 31.46 3.68
N THR A 78 -13.55 31.25 3.49
CA THR A 78 -14.32 31.88 2.41
C THR A 78 -14.55 33.37 2.59
N LYS A 79 -14.59 33.86 3.84
CA LYS A 79 -14.63 35.31 4.12
C LYS A 79 -13.32 35.98 3.77
N LYS A 80 -12.19 35.30 4.02
CA LYS A 80 -10.85 35.81 3.67
C LYS A 80 -10.60 35.77 2.17
N ASP A 81 -11.01 34.70 1.51
CA ASP A 81 -10.90 34.52 0.07
C ASP A 81 -12.07 33.65 -0.44
N PRO A 82 -13.01 34.23 -1.21
CA PRO A 82 -14.18 33.52 -1.72
C PRO A 82 -13.89 32.67 -2.97
N SER A 83 -12.63 32.59 -3.43
CA SER A 83 -12.23 31.87 -4.64
C SER A 83 -12.59 30.38 -4.60
N ALA A 84 -12.83 29.81 -5.78
CA ALA A 84 -13.06 28.38 -5.99
C ALA A 84 -11.87 27.55 -5.48
N GLU A 85 -10.65 28.05 -5.71
CA GLU A 85 -9.41 27.41 -5.30
C GLU A 85 -9.31 27.31 -3.78
N LYS A 86 -9.64 28.40 -3.06
CA LYS A 86 -9.63 28.41 -1.60
C LYS A 86 -10.65 27.44 -1.01
N LYS A 87 -11.87 27.41 -1.56
CA LYS A 87 -12.91 26.46 -1.14
C LYS A 87 -12.46 25.01 -1.33
N THR A 88 -11.89 24.70 -2.49
CA THR A 88 -11.37 23.37 -2.82
C THR A 88 -10.21 22.98 -1.89
N GLU A 89 -9.30 23.91 -1.58
CA GLU A 89 -8.21 23.69 -0.63
C GLU A 89 -8.72 23.35 0.79
N ILE A 90 -9.75 24.05 1.26
CA ILE A 90 -10.37 23.78 2.56
C ILE A 90 -11.04 22.41 2.56
N ILE A 91 -11.80 22.08 1.51
CA ILE A 91 -12.43 20.77 1.35
C ILE A 91 -11.39 19.66 1.38
N ARG A 92 -10.31 19.80 0.61
CA ARG A 92 -9.19 18.85 0.58
C ARG A 92 -8.58 18.60 1.96
N LYS A 93 -8.36 19.67 2.74
CA LYS A 93 -7.85 19.59 4.12
C LYS A 93 -8.83 18.97 5.12
N ARG A 94 -10.11 18.86 4.75
CA ARG A 94 -11.18 18.30 5.58
C ARG A 94 -11.57 16.88 5.19
N LEU A 95 -11.15 16.35 4.03
CA LEU A 95 -11.49 14.99 3.60
C LEU A 95 -11.17 13.92 4.65
N ASN A 96 -10.09 14.08 5.41
CA ASN A 96 -9.72 13.16 6.49
C ASN A 96 -10.58 13.30 7.77
N LYS A 97 -11.30 14.40 7.95
CA LYS A 97 -12.20 14.65 9.09
C LYS A 97 -13.64 14.27 8.76
N ASP A 98 -14.02 14.48 7.51
CA ASP A 98 -15.39 14.33 7.03
C ASP A 98 -15.57 12.98 6.28
N ILE A 99 -14.76 11.96 6.61
CA ILE A 99 -14.71 10.65 5.89
C ILE A 99 -16.09 10.02 5.74
N LEU A 100 -16.89 9.99 6.80
CA LEU A 100 -18.22 9.37 6.84
C LEU A 100 -19.22 9.99 5.86
N HIS A 101 -18.95 11.23 5.45
CA HIS A 101 -19.82 12.03 4.60
C HIS A 101 -19.52 11.87 3.12
N HIS A 102 -18.41 11.22 2.77
CA HIS A 102 -17.93 11.08 1.41
C HIS A 102 -17.97 9.60 0.99
N PRO A 103 -18.22 9.32 -0.30
CA PRO A 103 -17.99 8.00 -0.84
C PRO A 103 -16.55 7.55 -0.62
N VAL A 104 -16.38 6.31 -0.16
CA VAL A 104 -15.09 5.68 0.06
C VAL A 104 -14.95 4.50 -0.88
N VAL A 105 -13.85 4.46 -1.62
CA VAL A 105 -13.47 3.35 -2.49
C VAL A 105 -12.34 2.54 -1.85
N MET A 106 -12.44 1.22 -1.92
CA MET A 106 -11.41 0.28 -1.52
C MET A 106 -11.01 -0.61 -2.71
N LEU A 107 -9.74 -0.58 -3.09
CA LEU A 107 -9.11 -1.56 -3.96
C LEU A 107 -8.58 -2.70 -3.10
N ASN A 108 -8.93 -3.95 -3.42
CA ASN A 108 -8.37 -5.14 -2.81
C ASN A 108 -7.78 -6.06 -3.89
N PHE A 109 -6.51 -6.42 -3.74
CA PHE A 109 -5.81 -7.32 -4.65
C PHE A 109 -5.00 -8.36 -3.86
N CYS A 110 -5.36 -9.63 -4.03
CA CYS A 110 -4.76 -10.77 -3.31
C CYS A 110 -4.25 -11.82 -4.31
N PRO A 111 -3.07 -11.63 -4.93
CA PRO A 111 -2.56 -12.56 -5.94
C PRO A 111 -2.16 -13.89 -5.31
N ASP A 112 -2.50 -15.01 -5.98
CA ASP A 112 -1.97 -16.32 -5.60
C ASP A 112 -0.56 -16.54 -6.16
N LEU A 113 0.43 -16.01 -5.43
CA LEU A 113 1.84 -16.24 -5.77
C LEU A 113 2.35 -17.61 -5.32
N ARG A 114 1.55 -18.40 -4.59
CA ARG A 114 1.95 -19.74 -4.11
C ARG A 114 1.67 -20.81 -5.17
N ALA A 115 0.61 -20.64 -5.95
CA ALA A 115 0.31 -21.52 -7.09
C ALA A 115 1.31 -21.37 -8.25
N ILE A 116 2.03 -20.24 -8.31
CA ILE A 116 3.07 -20.02 -9.33
C ILE A 116 4.25 -20.96 -9.04
N GLN A 117 4.56 -21.83 -9.99
CA GLN A 117 5.73 -22.70 -9.91
C GLN A 117 7.00 -21.82 -9.78
N PRO A 118 7.82 -22.02 -8.73
CA PRO A 118 9.03 -21.24 -8.55
C PRO A 118 10.04 -21.62 -9.64
N ASP A 119 10.14 -20.79 -10.67
CA ASP A 119 11.27 -20.86 -11.59
C ASP A 119 12.49 -20.27 -10.86
N LEU A 120 13.28 -21.14 -10.22
CA LEU A 120 14.48 -20.76 -9.48
C LEU A 120 15.47 -19.97 -10.36
N ARG A 121 15.40 -20.09 -11.69
CA ARG A 121 16.24 -19.33 -12.64
C ARG A 121 15.79 -17.88 -12.82
N LYS A 122 14.60 -17.53 -12.34
CA LYS A 122 14.00 -16.18 -12.40
C LYS A 122 13.88 -15.49 -11.04
N ALA A 123 14.21 -16.18 -9.94
CA ALA A 123 14.21 -15.57 -8.62
C ALA A 123 15.26 -14.45 -8.55
N GLN A 124 14.78 -13.20 -8.46
CA GLN A 124 15.59 -11.99 -8.35
C GLN A 124 15.38 -11.37 -6.96
N GLY A 125 16.43 -10.76 -6.41
CA GLY A 125 16.38 -10.19 -5.07
C GLY A 125 17.71 -9.55 -4.70
N GLU A 126 17.63 -8.57 -3.80
CA GLU A 126 18.79 -7.96 -3.17
C GLU A 126 18.96 -8.54 -1.75
N PHE A 127 19.95 -9.41 -1.58
CA PHE A 127 20.22 -10.10 -0.32
C PHE A 127 21.24 -9.34 0.51
N ILE A 128 20.80 -8.75 1.62
CA ILE A 128 21.67 -8.00 2.53
C ILE A 128 21.83 -8.79 3.82
N PHE A 129 23.05 -9.27 4.09
CA PHE A 129 23.39 -10.01 5.30
C PHE A 129 23.91 -9.04 6.38
N LEU A 130 23.11 -8.75 7.40
CA LEU A 130 23.53 -8.00 8.59
C LEU A 130 24.04 -8.96 9.64
N VAL A 131 25.34 -8.89 9.90
CA VAL A 131 26.07 -9.82 10.76
C VAL A 131 26.53 -9.10 12.02
N ASP A 132 26.01 -9.52 13.15
CA ASP A 132 26.49 -9.06 14.45
C ASP A 132 27.93 -9.54 14.69
N ARG A 133 28.82 -8.59 15.00
CA ARG A 133 30.24 -8.76 15.32
C ARG A 133 30.56 -8.15 16.69
N SER A 134 29.55 -7.95 17.53
CA SER A 134 29.71 -7.56 18.93
C SER A 134 30.48 -8.62 19.72
N ARG A 135 30.98 -8.25 20.90
CA ARG A 135 31.81 -9.11 21.76
C ARG A 135 31.11 -10.42 22.16
N SER A 136 29.77 -10.41 22.32
CA SER A 136 28.98 -11.60 22.66
C SER A 136 29.06 -12.69 21.60
N MET A 137 29.23 -12.29 20.32
CA MET A 137 29.31 -13.20 19.19
C MET A 137 30.61 -14.01 19.13
N SER A 138 31.55 -13.79 20.05
CA SER A 138 32.86 -14.45 20.05
C SER A 138 32.79 -15.98 20.17
N GLY A 139 33.91 -16.65 19.85
CA GLY A 139 34.01 -18.10 19.94
C GLY A 139 33.13 -18.84 18.93
N VAL A 140 32.24 -19.70 19.43
CA VAL A 140 31.46 -20.64 18.60
C VAL A 140 30.43 -19.92 17.73
N ASN A 141 29.82 -18.84 18.22
CA ASN A 141 28.75 -18.12 17.51
C ASN A 141 29.24 -17.51 16.20
N ILE A 142 30.37 -16.79 16.20
CA ILE A 142 30.92 -16.20 14.97
C ILE A 142 31.37 -17.27 13.97
N ASN A 143 31.90 -18.41 14.43
CA ASN A 143 32.28 -19.51 13.54
C ASN A 143 31.05 -20.15 12.88
N ARG A 144 29.96 -20.38 13.63
CA ARG A 144 28.69 -20.86 13.08
C ARG A 144 28.13 -19.91 12.01
N ILE A 145 28.20 -18.60 12.24
CA ILE A 145 27.82 -17.60 11.24
C ILE A 145 28.68 -17.71 9.98
N LYS A 146 30.01 -17.79 10.13
CA LYS A 146 30.93 -17.86 8.99
C LYS A 146 30.61 -19.06 8.10
N ASP A 147 30.43 -20.24 8.70
CA ASP A 147 30.10 -21.45 7.97
C ASP A 147 28.74 -21.33 7.27
N ALA A 148 27.75 -20.72 7.92
CA ALA A 148 26.42 -20.54 7.34
C ALA A 148 26.39 -19.50 6.22
N LEU A 149 27.13 -18.40 6.35
CA LEU A 149 27.26 -17.39 5.30
C LEU A 149 27.95 -17.95 4.05
N LEU A 150 28.97 -18.80 4.22
CA LEU A 150 29.63 -19.44 3.07
C LEU A 150 28.67 -20.34 2.30
N VAL A 151 27.83 -21.11 3.01
CA VAL A 151 26.84 -22.00 2.38
C VAL A 151 25.72 -21.21 1.72
N ILE A 152 25.18 -20.18 2.38
CA ILE A 152 24.06 -19.41 1.82
C ILE A 152 24.49 -18.60 0.59
N LEU A 153 25.69 -18.00 0.59
CA LEU A 153 26.19 -17.26 -0.58
C LEU A 153 26.33 -18.18 -1.78
N LYS A 154 26.92 -19.36 -1.61
CA LYS A 154 27.03 -20.36 -2.70
C LYS A 154 25.68 -20.89 -3.20
N SER A 155 24.61 -20.65 -2.45
CA SER A 155 23.24 -21.03 -2.82
C SER A 155 22.47 -19.90 -3.51
N LEU A 156 23.05 -18.69 -3.64
CA LEU A 156 22.43 -17.59 -4.37
C LEU A 156 22.52 -17.81 -5.88
N MET A 157 21.56 -17.25 -6.61
CA MET A 157 21.52 -17.32 -8.07
C MET A 157 22.33 -16.16 -8.69
N PRO A 158 22.93 -16.33 -9.89
CA PRO A 158 23.70 -15.28 -10.57
C PRO A 158 22.96 -13.97 -10.86
N THR A 159 21.63 -14.01 -10.93
CA THR A 159 20.78 -12.83 -11.14
C THR A 159 20.55 -12.01 -9.87
N CYS A 160 20.97 -12.49 -8.70
CA CYS A 160 20.74 -11.79 -7.44
C CYS A 160 21.79 -10.70 -7.19
N LEU A 161 21.40 -9.68 -6.44
CA LEU A 161 22.32 -8.72 -5.84
C LEU A 161 22.60 -9.14 -4.40
N PHE A 162 23.79 -8.86 -3.88
CA PHE A 162 24.06 -9.09 -2.46
C PHE A 162 25.05 -8.10 -1.84
N ASN A 163 24.98 -7.96 -0.52
CA ASN A 163 25.97 -7.27 0.29
C ASN A 163 26.06 -7.91 1.68
N ILE A 164 27.22 -7.76 2.33
CA ILE A 164 27.45 -8.23 3.71
C ILE A 164 27.83 -7.02 4.54
N ILE A 165 27.16 -6.84 5.67
CA ILE A 165 27.38 -5.71 6.57
C ILE A 165 27.65 -6.29 7.95
N GLY A 166 28.89 -6.14 8.42
CA GLY A 166 29.24 -6.44 9.81
C GLY A 166 28.90 -5.26 10.70
N PHE A 167 28.31 -5.50 11.88
CA PHE A 167 27.98 -4.43 12.82
C PHE A 167 28.29 -4.79 14.27
N GLY A 168 28.58 -3.76 15.06
CA GLY A 168 28.72 -3.77 16.51
C GLY A 168 28.42 -2.36 17.03
N SER A 169 29.34 -1.71 17.75
CA SER A 169 29.27 -0.28 18.08
C SER A 169 29.28 0.60 16.82
N THR A 170 30.03 0.19 15.80
CA THR A 170 30.06 0.76 14.44
C THR A 170 29.59 -0.27 13.42
N PHE A 171 29.60 0.06 12.12
CA PHE A 171 29.32 -0.93 11.07
C PHE A 171 30.30 -0.81 9.91
N GLN A 172 30.50 -1.91 9.20
CA GLN A 172 31.37 -2.02 8.03
C GLN A 172 30.63 -2.77 6.92
N THR A 173 30.55 -2.17 5.75
CA THR A 173 29.99 -2.82 4.56
C THR A 173 31.10 -3.52 3.77
N LEU A 174 30.78 -4.66 3.17
CA LEU A 174 31.69 -5.37 2.26
C LEU A 174 31.85 -4.59 0.95
N PHE A 175 30.72 -4.10 0.43
CA PHE A 175 30.68 -3.28 -0.77
C PHE A 175 30.00 -1.94 -0.48
N PRO A 176 30.40 -0.84 -1.15
CA PRO A 176 29.71 0.46 -1.05
C PRO A 176 28.25 0.42 -1.49
N ALA A 177 27.91 -0.46 -2.42
CA ALA A 177 26.56 -0.77 -2.87
C ALA A 177 26.47 -2.28 -3.15
N SER A 178 25.26 -2.85 -3.11
CA SER A 178 25.06 -4.27 -3.43
C SER A 178 25.58 -4.60 -4.82
N ARG A 179 26.27 -5.74 -4.96
CA ARG A 179 26.85 -6.20 -6.23
C ARG A 179 26.11 -7.42 -6.76
N THR A 180 26.07 -7.55 -8.08
CA THR A 180 25.60 -8.77 -8.74
C THR A 180 26.42 -9.97 -8.30
N TYR A 181 25.74 -11.09 -8.08
CA TYR A 181 26.37 -12.35 -7.79
C TYR A 181 27.15 -12.86 -9.01
N CYS A 182 28.47 -12.83 -8.90
CA CYS A 182 29.40 -13.43 -9.85
C CYS A 182 30.60 -14.05 -9.11
N GLU A 183 31.39 -14.86 -9.80
CA GLU A 183 32.55 -15.56 -9.22
C GLU A 183 33.56 -14.63 -8.54
N GLU A 184 33.85 -13.47 -9.14
CA GLU A 184 34.74 -12.46 -8.56
C GLU A 184 34.19 -11.89 -7.24
N SER A 185 32.94 -11.45 -7.25
CA SER A 185 32.27 -10.89 -6.05
C SER A 185 32.16 -11.92 -4.94
N LEU A 186 31.90 -13.18 -5.28
CA LEU A 186 31.83 -14.31 -4.37
C LEU A 186 33.20 -14.61 -3.76
N ALA A 187 34.27 -14.57 -4.54
CA ALA A 187 35.63 -14.77 -4.05
C ALA A 187 36.02 -13.70 -3.02
N ILE A 188 35.71 -12.43 -3.31
CA ILE A 188 35.92 -11.30 -2.38
C ILE A 188 35.12 -11.53 -1.09
N ALA A 189 33.85 -11.88 -1.21
CA ALA A 189 32.97 -12.14 -0.07
C ALA A 189 33.48 -13.32 0.79
N CYS A 190 33.87 -14.43 0.17
CA CYS A 190 34.41 -15.60 0.88
C CYS A 190 35.70 -15.27 1.64
N LYS A 191 36.60 -14.47 1.04
CA LYS A 191 37.83 -14.01 1.71
C LYS A 191 37.51 -13.11 2.90
N SER A 192 36.53 -12.21 2.76
CA SER A 192 36.07 -11.35 3.84
C SER A 192 35.42 -12.14 4.98
N ILE A 193 34.52 -13.08 4.68
CA ILE A 193 33.85 -13.92 5.69
C ILE A 193 34.87 -14.70 6.52
N LYS A 194 35.89 -15.30 5.89
CA LYS A 194 36.96 -16.01 6.62
C LYS A 194 37.68 -15.12 7.63
N ARG A 195 37.74 -13.80 7.38
CA ARG A 195 38.36 -12.80 8.25
C ARG A 195 37.43 -12.17 9.29
N ILE A 196 36.12 -12.42 9.23
CA ILE A 196 35.16 -11.89 10.21
C ILE A 196 35.54 -12.37 11.62
N ARG A 197 35.53 -11.42 12.56
CA ARG A 197 35.78 -11.61 14.00
C ARG A 197 34.75 -10.81 14.81
N ALA A 198 34.56 -11.20 16.06
CA ALA A 198 33.72 -10.52 17.03
C ALA A 198 34.50 -9.37 17.71
N ASP A 199 34.87 -8.36 16.93
CA ASP A 199 35.81 -7.29 17.29
C ASP A 199 35.19 -5.89 17.22
N MET A 200 33.87 -5.78 17.07
CA MET A 200 33.19 -4.49 16.86
C MET A 200 32.54 -3.90 18.11
N GLY A 201 32.88 -4.39 19.31
CA GLY A 201 32.42 -3.82 20.58
C GLY A 201 31.00 -4.24 20.97
N ASP A 202 30.13 -3.26 21.24
CA ASP A 202 28.72 -3.45 21.64
C ASP A 202 27.83 -3.73 20.42
N THR A 203 26.51 -3.62 20.57
CA THR A 203 25.52 -3.91 19.52
C THR A 203 24.71 -2.66 19.16
N ASN A 204 24.91 -2.10 17.96
CA ASN A 204 24.13 -0.99 17.41
C ASN A 204 23.60 -1.31 15.99
N ILE A 205 22.40 -1.89 15.93
CA ILE A 205 21.73 -2.25 14.67
C ILE A 205 21.07 -1.05 13.96
N LEU A 206 20.77 0.04 14.67
CA LEU A 206 20.01 1.15 14.10
C LEU A 206 20.80 1.87 13.00
N SER A 207 22.11 2.05 13.21
CA SER A 207 23.01 2.68 12.24
C SER A 207 23.10 1.93 10.90
N PRO A 208 23.44 0.62 10.85
CA PRO A 208 23.46 -0.12 9.60
C PRO A 208 22.07 -0.23 8.97
N LEU A 209 20.99 -0.36 9.75
CA LEU A 209 19.63 -0.42 9.19
C LEU A 209 19.23 0.89 8.51
N LYS A 210 19.54 2.06 9.11
CA LYS A 210 19.37 3.37 8.46
C LYS A 210 20.20 3.48 7.17
N TRP A 211 21.41 2.94 7.17
CA TRP A 211 22.25 2.93 5.96
C TRP A 211 21.60 2.09 4.85
N VAL A 212 21.13 0.88 5.17
CA VAL A 212 20.44 -0.01 4.22
C VAL A 212 19.22 0.66 3.63
N ILE A 213 18.36 1.26 4.45
CA ILE A 213 17.12 1.90 3.99
C ILE A 213 17.38 3.07 3.03
N ARG A 214 18.49 3.79 3.20
CA ARG A 214 18.89 4.88 2.30
C ARG A 214 19.45 4.38 0.96
N GLN A 215 19.79 3.10 0.83
CA GLN A 215 20.25 2.54 -0.44
C GLN A 215 19.09 2.49 -1.44
N PRO A 216 19.34 2.78 -2.72
CA PRO A 216 18.31 2.72 -3.76
C PRO A 216 17.69 1.32 -3.81
N ILE A 217 16.37 1.26 -4.04
CA ILE A 217 15.67 0.00 -4.29
C ILE A 217 15.81 -0.31 -5.77
N HIS A 218 16.27 -1.52 -6.09
CA HIS A 218 16.47 -1.96 -7.46
C HIS A 218 15.18 -2.60 -7.99
N ARG A 219 14.70 -2.14 -9.14
CA ARG A 219 13.52 -2.72 -9.80
C ARG A 219 13.74 -4.21 -10.08
N GLY A 220 12.70 -5.02 -9.91
CA GLY A 220 12.80 -6.49 -10.02
C GLY A 220 13.51 -7.18 -8.85
N HIS A 221 14.14 -6.45 -7.92
CA HIS A 221 14.98 -7.00 -6.86
C HIS A 221 14.46 -6.57 -5.49
N PRO A 222 13.43 -7.24 -4.94
CA PRO A 222 12.97 -6.97 -3.59
C PRO A 222 14.13 -7.09 -2.59
N ARG A 223 14.16 -6.21 -1.58
CA ARG A 223 15.21 -6.20 -0.57
C ARG A 223 14.93 -7.26 0.49
N LEU A 224 15.85 -8.21 0.62
CA LEU A 224 15.77 -9.36 1.51
C LEU A 224 16.87 -9.25 2.56
N LEU A 225 16.48 -8.79 3.74
CA LEU A 225 17.39 -8.55 4.86
C LEU A 225 17.55 -9.83 5.69
N PHE A 226 18.77 -10.33 5.83
CA PHE A 226 19.11 -11.45 6.71
C PHE A 226 19.87 -10.91 7.92
N LEU A 227 19.21 -10.82 9.07
CA LEU A 227 19.81 -10.35 10.31
C LEU A 227 20.27 -11.51 11.18
N LEU A 228 21.54 -11.54 11.56
CA LEU A 228 22.10 -12.53 12.47
C LEU A 228 22.62 -11.83 13.73
N THR A 229 22.07 -12.16 14.91
CA THR A 229 22.45 -11.52 16.18
C THR A 229 22.22 -12.43 17.38
N ASP A 230 23.09 -12.33 18.39
CA ASP A 230 22.92 -12.96 19.71
C ASP A 230 22.59 -11.96 20.83
N GLY A 231 22.55 -10.67 20.48
CA GLY A 231 22.51 -9.57 21.44
C GLY A 231 21.12 -8.96 21.63
N ALA A 232 20.99 -8.23 22.73
CA ALA A 232 19.87 -7.33 22.98
C ALA A 232 20.28 -5.89 22.68
N ILE A 233 19.30 -5.06 22.29
CA ILE A 233 19.49 -3.64 22.05
C ILE A 233 18.52 -2.84 22.92
N SER A 234 18.99 -1.71 23.45
CA SER A 234 18.16 -0.79 24.24
C SER A 234 17.08 -0.09 23.41
N ASN A 235 17.31 0.08 22.11
CA ASN A 235 16.47 0.87 21.20
C ASN A 235 15.53 0.02 20.31
N THR A 236 15.09 -1.16 20.79
CA THR A 236 14.27 -2.10 20.01
C THR A 236 13.06 -1.42 19.33
N GLY A 237 12.34 -0.55 20.03
CA GLY A 237 11.17 0.15 19.48
C GLY A 237 11.48 0.96 18.22
N LYS A 238 12.57 1.74 18.23
CA LYS A 238 12.99 2.58 17.08
C LYS A 238 13.38 1.74 15.86
N VAL A 239 13.98 0.58 16.08
CA VAL A 239 14.39 -0.34 15.01
C VAL A 239 13.17 -0.99 14.37
N LEU A 240 12.20 -1.43 15.19
CA LEU A 240 10.94 -2.00 14.70
C LEU A 240 10.12 -0.99 13.91
N GLU A 241 10.03 0.25 14.40
CA GLU A 241 9.35 1.35 13.71
C GLU A 241 10.02 1.66 12.37
N LEU A 242 11.35 1.77 12.36
CA LEU A 242 12.11 2.05 11.14
C LEU A 242 11.86 0.98 10.06
N LEU A 243 11.89 -0.30 10.43
CA LEU A 243 11.63 -1.39 9.48
C LEU A 243 10.15 -1.45 9.07
N ARG A 244 9.20 -1.21 9.98
CA ARG A 244 7.77 -1.15 9.67
C ARG A 244 7.47 -0.15 8.56
N ASN A 245 8.08 1.04 8.63
CA ASN A 245 7.90 2.10 7.64
C ASN A 245 8.46 1.75 6.25
N HIS A 246 9.30 0.70 6.14
CA HIS A 246 9.90 0.23 4.90
C HIS A 246 9.53 -1.21 4.55
N SER A 247 8.52 -1.76 5.23
CA SER A 247 8.06 -3.15 5.06
C SER A 247 7.48 -3.43 3.68
N CYS A 248 7.05 -2.40 2.94
CA CYS A 248 6.55 -2.52 1.58
C CYS A 248 7.62 -2.92 0.55
N SER A 249 8.90 -2.73 0.87
CA SER A 249 10.04 -3.02 -0.03
C SER A 249 11.11 -3.91 0.59
N THR A 250 11.08 -4.08 1.92
CA THR A 250 12.10 -4.83 2.67
C THR A 250 11.47 -5.92 3.52
N ARG A 251 11.87 -7.18 3.26
CA ARG A 251 11.50 -8.35 4.06
C ARG A 251 12.66 -8.74 4.97
N CYS A 252 12.42 -8.98 6.25
CA CYS A 252 13.47 -9.33 7.20
C CYS A 252 13.37 -10.77 7.70
N TYR A 253 14.43 -11.53 7.48
CA TYR A 253 14.68 -12.86 8.00
C TYR A 253 15.67 -12.72 9.15
N SER A 254 15.19 -12.85 10.38
CA SER A 254 15.95 -12.59 11.60
C SER A 254 16.31 -13.90 12.31
N PHE A 255 17.57 -14.02 12.70
CA PHE A 255 18.14 -15.19 13.35
C PHE A 255 18.68 -14.80 14.72
N GLY A 256 18.01 -15.28 15.77
CA GLY A 256 18.49 -15.18 17.15
C GLY A 256 19.44 -16.32 17.46
N ILE A 257 20.70 -16.01 17.76
CA ILE A 257 21.74 -17.00 18.00
C ILE A 257 21.99 -17.14 19.50
N GLY A 258 21.86 -18.35 20.02
CA GLY A 258 22.13 -18.63 21.43
C GLY A 258 21.03 -18.15 22.40
N PRO A 259 21.20 -18.43 23.70
CA PRO A 259 20.16 -18.22 24.70
C PRO A 259 19.89 -16.74 25.00
N ASN A 260 20.88 -15.86 24.79
CA ASN A 260 20.82 -14.44 25.12
C ASN A 260 20.17 -13.57 24.02
N ALA A 261 19.82 -14.17 22.89
CA ALA A 261 19.22 -13.44 21.77
C ALA A 261 17.89 -12.77 22.16
N CYS A 262 17.76 -11.48 21.86
CA CYS A 262 16.57 -10.72 22.19
C CYS A 262 15.36 -11.18 21.36
N ARG A 263 14.49 -11.99 21.99
CA ARG A 263 13.29 -12.53 21.34
C ARG A 263 12.34 -11.44 20.83
N ARG A 264 12.20 -10.34 21.59
CA ARG A 264 11.37 -9.19 21.20
C ARG A 264 11.86 -8.54 19.91
N LEU A 265 13.18 -8.38 19.76
CA LEU A 265 13.79 -7.83 18.55
C LEU A 265 13.61 -8.79 17.37
N VAL A 266 14.07 -10.03 17.51
CA VAL A 266 14.09 -11.01 16.41
C VAL A 266 12.66 -11.28 15.90
N ARG A 267 11.72 -11.59 16.80
CA ARG A 267 10.31 -11.80 16.41
C ARG A 267 9.66 -10.52 15.92
N GLY A 268 9.96 -9.39 16.55
CA GLY A 268 9.41 -8.10 16.15
C GLY A 268 9.77 -7.73 14.72
N LEU A 269 11.04 -7.89 14.33
CA LEU A 269 11.51 -7.56 12.97
C LEU A 269 10.84 -8.42 11.91
N ALA A 270 10.73 -9.72 12.18
CA ALA A 270 10.00 -10.64 11.31
C ALA A 270 8.52 -10.24 11.21
N ALA A 271 7.87 -9.93 12.34
CA ALA A 271 6.45 -9.56 12.35
C ALA A 271 6.17 -8.25 11.58
N VAL A 272 6.95 -7.18 11.82
CA VAL A 272 6.70 -5.88 11.17
C VAL A 272 7.02 -5.87 9.68
N SER A 273 7.93 -6.73 9.22
CA SER A 273 8.23 -6.89 7.80
C SER A 273 7.45 -8.03 7.13
N ARG A 274 6.72 -8.83 7.91
CA ARG A 274 6.10 -10.13 7.55
C ARG A 274 7.11 -11.18 7.03
N GLY A 275 8.36 -11.09 7.50
CA GLY A 275 9.40 -12.09 7.24
C GLY A 275 9.37 -13.24 8.25
N ILE A 276 10.54 -13.80 8.56
CA ILE A 276 10.64 -15.03 9.39
C ILE A 276 11.65 -14.82 10.51
N ALA A 277 11.28 -15.23 11.71
CA ALA A 277 12.16 -15.28 12.86
C ALA A 277 12.53 -16.73 13.16
N GLU A 278 13.83 -17.03 13.20
CA GLU A 278 14.34 -18.32 13.62
C GLU A 278 15.30 -18.15 14.81
N PHE A 279 15.25 -19.11 15.74
CA PHE A 279 16.13 -19.15 16.90
C PHE A 279 17.00 -20.40 16.81
N LEU A 280 18.28 -20.25 17.14
CA LEU A 280 19.23 -21.33 17.18
C LEU A 280 19.37 -21.82 18.63
N ALA A 281 18.88 -23.03 18.90
CA ALA A 281 19.10 -23.69 20.17
C ALA A 281 20.55 -24.21 20.30
N GLU A 282 20.93 -24.59 21.51
CA GLU A 282 22.24 -25.18 21.76
C GLU A 282 22.41 -26.49 20.96
N GLY A 283 23.60 -26.71 20.40
CA GLY A 283 23.89 -27.85 19.53
C GLY A 283 23.30 -27.79 18.11
N GLU A 284 22.34 -26.89 17.82
CA GLU A 284 21.76 -26.78 16.48
C GLU A 284 22.72 -26.12 15.47
N ARG A 285 22.55 -26.52 14.21
CA ARG A 285 23.23 -25.94 13.05
C ARG A 285 22.43 -24.76 12.50
N LEU A 286 23.11 -23.65 12.22
CA LEU A 286 22.50 -22.46 11.63
C LEU A 286 22.21 -22.62 10.12
N GLN A 287 23.00 -23.44 9.43
CA GLN A 287 22.92 -23.58 7.97
C GLN A 287 21.54 -24.06 7.47
N PRO A 288 20.92 -25.13 8.03
CA PRO A 288 19.61 -25.59 7.57
C PRO A 288 18.50 -24.54 7.74
N LYS A 289 18.57 -23.78 8.84
CA LYS A 289 17.66 -22.68 9.19
C LYS A 289 17.75 -21.53 8.18
N MET A 290 18.98 -21.11 7.89
CA MET A 290 19.25 -20.09 6.87
C MET A 290 18.85 -20.54 5.46
N ILE A 291 19.11 -21.79 5.07
CA ILE A 291 18.69 -22.33 3.76
C ILE A 291 17.17 -22.42 3.64
N LYS A 292 16.47 -22.83 4.71
CA LYS A 292 15.00 -22.83 4.74
C LYS A 292 14.44 -21.43 4.53
N SER A 293 15.03 -20.44 5.19
CA SER A 293 14.65 -19.03 5.03
C SER A 293 14.99 -18.50 3.63
N LEU A 294 16.15 -18.88 3.08
CA LEU A 294 16.54 -18.53 1.71
C LEU A 294 15.53 -19.06 0.69
N LYS A 295 15.12 -20.33 0.79
CA LYS A 295 14.10 -20.92 -0.10
C LYS A 295 12.80 -20.13 -0.09
N LYS A 296 12.38 -19.64 1.07
CA LYS A 296 11.19 -18.78 1.20
C LYS A 296 11.42 -17.36 0.67
N ALA A 297 12.62 -16.82 0.86
CA ALA A 297 13.00 -15.51 0.36
C ALA A 297 13.10 -15.47 -1.18
N MET A 298 13.39 -16.60 -1.79
CA MET A 298 13.45 -16.79 -3.26
C MET A 298 12.11 -17.18 -3.88
N ALA A 299 11.01 -17.21 -3.12
CA ALA A 299 9.70 -17.46 -3.69
C ALA A 299 9.30 -16.35 -4.69
N PRO A 300 8.38 -16.60 -5.64
CA PRO A 300 7.93 -15.59 -6.59
C PRO A 300 7.39 -14.34 -5.88
N VAL A 301 7.84 -13.17 -6.32
CA VAL A 301 7.43 -11.86 -5.77
C VAL A 301 6.99 -10.97 -6.94
N LEU A 302 5.90 -10.22 -6.74
CA LEU A 302 5.58 -9.10 -7.63
C LEU A 302 6.30 -7.86 -7.11
N SER A 303 7.30 -7.36 -7.84
CA SER A 303 7.96 -6.10 -7.52
C SER A 303 7.33 -4.94 -8.30
N ASP A 304 7.62 -3.72 -7.85
CA ASP A 304 7.25 -2.49 -8.56
C ASP A 304 5.74 -2.33 -8.82
N VAL A 305 4.91 -2.87 -7.92
CA VAL A 305 3.45 -2.75 -8.04
C VAL A 305 3.04 -1.32 -7.73
N SER A 306 2.38 -0.67 -8.69
CA SER A 306 1.82 0.67 -8.56
C SER A 306 0.33 0.68 -8.87
N VAL A 307 -0.42 1.49 -8.13
CA VAL A 307 -1.84 1.75 -8.39
C VAL A 307 -1.98 3.18 -8.89
N GLU A 308 -2.50 3.32 -10.10
CA GLU A 308 -2.86 4.62 -10.66
C GLU A 308 -4.37 4.82 -10.53
N TRP A 309 -4.76 5.84 -9.77
CA TRP A 309 -6.16 6.23 -9.63
C TRP A 309 -6.45 7.39 -10.58
N VAL A 310 -7.42 7.22 -11.47
CA VAL A 310 -7.81 8.22 -12.46
C VAL A 310 -9.21 8.73 -12.14
N PHE A 311 -9.32 10.02 -11.86
CA PHE A 311 -10.58 10.69 -11.55
C PHE A 311 -10.81 11.91 -12.46
N PRO A 312 -12.07 12.36 -12.64
CA PRO A 312 -12.37 13.61 -13.32
C PRO A 312 -11.71 14.83 -12.66
N GLU A 313 -11.43 15.89 -13.42
CA GLU A 313 -10.82 17.13 -12.91
C GLU A 313 -11.65 17.81 -11.82
N SER A 314 -12.96 17.52 -11.78
CA SER A 314 -13.87 18.05 -10.77
C SER A 314 -13.85 17.29 -9.45
N THR A 315 -13.03 16.25 -9.31
CA THR A 315 -13.04 15.36 -8.15
C THR A 315 -11.77 15.53 -7.33
N GLU A 316 -11.93 15.86 -6.05
CA GLU A 316 -10.83 15.83 -5.09
C GLU A 316 -10.81 14.47 -4.39
N VAL A 317 -9.63 13.86 -4.33
CA VAL A 317 -9.48 12.51 -3.76
C VAL A 317 -8.30 12.45 -2.80
N LEU A 318 -8.54 11.83 -1.65
CA LEU A 318 -7.51 11.45 -0.68
C LEU A 318 -7.26 9.95 -0.80
N VAL A 319 -6.06 9.51 -1.22
CA VAL A 319 -5.72 8.09 -1.39
C VAL A 319 -4.63 7.61 -0.44
N SER A 320 -4.69 6.32 -0.06
CA SER A 320 -3.69 5.67 0.79
C SER A 320 -3.68 4.14 0.57
N PRO A 321 -2.52 3.47 0.45
CA PRO A 321 -1.16 4.02 0.40
C PRO A 321 -0.81 4.56 -1.00
N ILE A 322 0.21 5.42 -1.07
CA ILE A 322 0.70 6.03 -2.34
C ILE A 322 1.99 5.36 -2.85
N SER A 323 2.62 4.51 -2.02
CA SER A 323 3.90 3.90 -2.33
C SER A 323 3.77 2.67 -3.21
N SER A 324 4.78 2.42 -4.05
CA SER A 324 4.98 1.11 -4.66
C SER A 324 5.22 0.04 -3.59
N SER A 325 4.73 -1.16 -3.86
CA SER A 325 4.88 -2.31 -2.96
C SER A 325 5.46 -3.51 -3.70
N CYS A 326 6.23 -4.32 -2.97
CA CYS A 326 6.52 -5.69 -3.36
C CYS A 326 5.48 -6.59 -2.68
N LEU A 327 4.82 -7.45 -3.44
CA LEU A 327 3.89 -8.45 -2.91
C LEU A 327 4.59 -9.80 -2.87
N PHE A 328 4.81 -10.30 -1.66
CA PHE A 328 5.32 -11.63 -1.41
C PHE A 328 4.17 -12.64 -1.30
N PRO A 329 4.44 -13.96 -1.36
CA PRO A 329 3.38 -14.95 -1.23
C PRO A 329 2.57 -14.83 0.06
N GLY A 330 1.25 -14.62 -0.08
CA GLY A 330 0.32 -14.38 1.02
C GLY A 330 0.17 -12.91 1.43
N ASP A 331 0.88 -11.98 0.79
CA ASP A 331 0.56 -10.56 0.90
C ASP A 331 -0.66 -10.20 0.05
N HIS A 332 -1.37 -9.17 0.49
CA HIS A 332 -2.44 -8.51 -0.24
C HIS A 332 -2.14 -7.01 -0.31
N LEU A 333 -2.58 -6.39 -1.40
CA LEU A 333 -2.56 -4.95 -1.60
C LEU A 333 -3.96 -4.42 -1.34
N VAL A 334 -4.07 -3.50 -0.38
CA VAL A 334 -5.31 -2.77 -0.11
C VAL A 334 -5.03 -1.28 -0.26
N GLY A 335 -5.83 -0.61 -1.08
CA GLY A 335 -5.80 0.83 -1.27
C GLY A 335 -7.16 1.43 -0.98
N TYR A 336 -7.18 2.59 -0.36
CA TYR A 336 -8.38 3.35 -0.05
C TYR A 336 -8.34 4.70 -0.76
N GLY A 337 -9.51 5.19 -1.15
CA GLY A 337 -9.72 6.53 -1.69
C GLY A 337 -10.98 7.16 -1.12
N ILE A 338 -10.90 8.40 -0.65
CA ILE A 338 -12.08 9.20 -0.26
C ILE A 338 -12.35 10.16 -1.40
N ILE A 339 -13.56 10.11 -1.95
CA ILE A 339 -13.93 10.83 -3.17
C ILE A 339 -14.86 11.98 -2.81
N CYS A 340 -14.53 13.19 -3.26
CA CYS A 340 -15.41 14.35 -3.14
C CYS A 340 -15.60 15.02 -4.50
N ASP A 341 -16.85 15.14 -4.94
CA ASP A 341 -17.16 15.98 -6.08
C ASP A 341 -17.08 17.45 -5.68
N THR A 342 -16.26 18.20 -6.41
CA THR A 342 -16.06 19.64 -6.25
C THR A 342 -16.53 20.43 -7.46
N SER A 343 -17.21 19.78 -8.42
CA SER A 343 -17.89 20.43 -9.53
C SER A 343 -18.74 21.65 -9.13
N PRO A 344 -19.42 21.70 -7.96
CA PRO A 344 -20.21 22.87 -7.57
C PRO A 344 -19.36 24.10 -7.25
N TYR A 345 -18.07 23.92 -6.93
CA TYR A 345 -17.17 24.98 -6.52
C TYR A 345 -16.27 25.47 -7.64
N ILE A 346 -16.07 24.66 -8.68
CA ILE A 346 -15.31 25.02 -9.87
C ILE A 346 -16.17 25.96 -10.70
N SER A 347 -15.79 27.24 -10.74
CA SER A 347 -16.43 28.23 -11.61
C SER A 347 -16.24 27.82 -13.07
N ASN A 348 -17.30 27.34 -13.72
CA ASN A 348 -17.29 27.12 -15.16
C ASN A 348 -17.55 28.48 -15.85
N PRO A 349 -16.58 29.08 -16.57
CA PRO A 349 -16.77 30.39 -17.20
C PRO A 349 -17.87 30.39 -18.28
N ARG A 350 -18.32 29.21 -18.73
CA ARG A 350 -19.39 29.06 -19.73
C ARG A 350 -20.81 29.10 -19.13
N SER A 351 -21.02 28.69 -17.88
CA SER A 351 -22.35 28.71 -17.26
C SER A 351 -22.71 30.06 -16.64
N ASP A 352 -21.70 30.87 -16.28
CA ASP A 352 -21.93 32.17 -15.63
C ASP A 352 -22.41 33.24 -16.62
N LYS A 353 -22.09 33.12 -17.91
CA LYS A 353 -22.70 33.96 -18.96
C LYS A 353 -24.19 33.68 -19.12
N ARG A 354 -24.63 32.41 -19.06
CA ARG A 354 -26.04 32.05 -19.21
C ARG A 354 -26.90 32.51 -18.02
N ARG A 355 -26.36 32.50 -16.79
CA ARG A 355 -27.05 33.05 -15.63
C ARG A 355 -27.17 34.59 -15.66
N ARG A 356 -26.16 35.30 -16.19
CA ARG A 356 -26.23 36.77 -16.32
C ARG A 356 -27.24 37.23 -17.38
N TYR A 357 -27.35 36.52 -18.50
CA TYR A 357 -28.38 36.85 -19.51
C TYR A 357 -29.81 36.50 -19.07
N SER A 358 -30.00 35.46 -18.24
CA SER A 358 -31.32 35.06 -17.76
C SER A 358 -31.90 35.99 -16.67
N MET A 359 -31.05 36.69 -15.92
CA MET A 359 -31.51 37.60 -14.86
C MET A 359 -31.86 38.99 -15.41
N MET A 360 -31.26 39.40 -16.54
CA MET A 360 -31.52 40.71 -17.17
C MET A 360 -32.84 40.80 -17.97
N HIS A 361 -33.47 39.67 -18.31
CA HIS A 361 -34.74 39.67 -19.07
C HIS A 361 -35.99 39.35 -18.22
N SER A 362 -35.87 39.36 -16.88
CA SER A 362 -37.01 39.09 -15.97
C SER A 362 -37.64 40.36 -15.36
N GLN A 363 -37.19 41.56 -15.77
CA GLN A 363 -37.80 42.83 -15.40
C GLN A 363 -38.23 43.62 -16.63
N GLU A 364 -39.09 43.05 -17.47
CA GLU A 364 -39.94 43.81 -18.39
C GLU A 364 -41.02 42.87 -18.94
N SER A 365 -42.14 42.76 -18.22
CA SER A 365 -43.39 42.22 -18.76
C SER A 365 -44.55 42.86 -18.03
N GLY A 366 -44.90 44.06 -18.50
CA GLY A 366 -46.23 44.64 -18.40
C GLY A 366 -46.85 44.66 -19.79
N SER A 367 -47.97 43.95 -19.95
CA SER A 367 -49.08 44.12 -20.91
C SER A 367 -48.82 44.51 -22.39
N SER A 368 -49.33 43.70 -23.33
CA SER A 368 -50.48 44.02 -24.23
C SER A 368 -50.49 43.12 -25.50
N VAL A 369 -51.55 42.36 -25.77
CA VAL A 369 -52.72 42.58 -26.69
C VAL A 369 -52.44 42.25 -28.18
N PHE A 370 -53.01 41.12 -28.65
CA PHE A 370 -53.37 40.69 -30.04
C PHE A 370 -52.23 40.50 -31.09
N PHE A 371 -52.24 39.55 -32.03
CA PHE A 371 -53.27 39.06 -32.98
C PHE A 371 -53.09 37.57 -33.39
N HIS A 372 -54.14 37.01 -33.98
CA HIS A 372 -54.30 35.68 -34.60
C HIS A 372 -54.23 35.74 -36.16
N SER A 373 -54.23 34.56 -36.80
CA SER A 373 -54.38 34.19 -38.25
C SER A 373 -53.09 34.01 -39.07
N GLN A 374 -52.76 32.76 -39.47
CA GLN A 374 -53.13 32.00 -40.71
C GLN A 374 -52.21 32.38 -41.90
N GLU A 375 -51.67 31.51 -42.78
CA GLU A 375 -52.08 30.19 -43.29
C GLU A 375 -50.91 29.52 -44.08
N GLU A 376 -50.99 28.18 -44.27
CA GLU A 376 -50.47 27.31 -45.37
C GLU A 376 -48.96 27.29 -45.78
N GLY A 377 -48.34 26.17 -46.20
CA GLY A 377 -48.83 24.87 -46.66
C GLY A 377 -47.68 23.85 -46.82
N ALA A 378 -48.02 22.61 -47.18
CA ALA A 378 -47.21 21.40 -47.09
C ALA A 378 -46.45 20.99 -48.38
N GLY A 379 -45.52 20.02 -48.23
CA GLY A 379 -44.96 19.14 -49.30
C GLY A 379 -43.56 19.51 -49.81
N VAL A 380 -42.64 18.63 -50.26
CA VAL A 380 -42.31 17.19 -50.17
C VAL A 380 -41.03 17.03 -51.05
N GLU A 381 -40.01 16.26 -50.59
CA GLU A 381 -38.95 15.51 -51.34
C GLU A 381 -38.03 16.30 -52.33
N SER A 382 -36.80 15.93 -52.73
CA SER A 382 -36.04 14.68 -52.77
C SER A 382 -34.52 14.95 -52.95
N TRP A 383 -33.74 13.87 -52.84
CA TRP A 383 -32.28 13.74 -52.82
C TRP A 383 -31.57 13.97 -54.18
N ASN A 384 -30.25 14.24 -54.18
CA ASN A 384 -29.20 13.25 -54.56
C ASN A 384 -27.77 13.81 -54.69
N HIS A 385 -26.84 12.88 -54.49
CA HIS A 385 -25.37 12.96 -54.45
C HIS A 385 -24.66 13.02 -55.83
N SER A 386 -23.37 13.39 -55.73
CA SER A 386 -22.17 12.89 -56.44
C SER A 386 -21.71 13.54 -57.75
N ARG A 387 -20.44 14.00 -57.77
CA ARG A 387 -19.38 13.50 -58.69
C ARG A 387 -17.96 13.97 -58.29
N ASP A 388 -17.01 13.05 -58.47
CA ASP A 388 -15.55 13.13 -58.31
C ASP A 388 -14.81 13.99 -59.36
N SER A 389 -13.52 14.28 -59.12
CA SER A 389 -12.46 14.20 -60.15
C SER A 389 -11.02 14.28 -59.59
N GLU A 390 -10.15 13.48 -60.20
CA GLU A 390 -8.75 13.11 -59.93
C GLU A 390 -7.66 14.10 -60.44
N GLY A 391 -6.37 13.82 -60.12
CA GLY A 391 -5.21 14.30 -60.91
C GLY A 391 -3.81 14.05 -60.30
N CYS A 392 -2.91 13.38 -61.05
CA CYS A 392 -1.65 12.67 -60.70
C CYS A 392 -0.32 13.46 -60.47
N CYS A 393 0.72 12.68 -60.04
CA CYS A 393 2.11 12.92 -59.60
C CYS A 393 3.13 13.51 -60.63
N PRO A 394 4.44 13.72 -60.28
CA PRO A 394 5.48 12.64 -60.33
C PRO A 394 6.75 12.73 -59.39
N THR A 395 7.47 11.58 -59.19
CA THR A 395 8.94 11.24 -59.04
C THR A 395 9.97 12.12 -58.27
N GLU A 396 11.17 11.72 -57.78
CA GLU A 396 11.88 10.52 -57.23
C GLU A 396 13.30 11.01 -56.72
N HIS A 397 13.91 10.30 -55.76
CA HIS A 397 15.38 10.12 -55.47
C HIS A 397 16.27 11.19 -54.76
N GLY A 398 16.99 10.77 -53.69
CA GLY A 398 18.41 11.13 -53.40
C GLY A 398 18.79 11.61 -51.97
N PRO A 399 20.00 11.31 -51.42
CA PRO A 399 20.19 11.01 -49.98
C PRO A 399 21.19 11.88 -49.18
N ALA A 400 21.33 11.55 -47.88
CA ALA A 400 22.51 11.72 -46.97
C ALA A 400 22.57 12.91 -45.97
N LYS A 401 22.66 12.61 -44.65
CA LYS A 401 23.90 12.67 -43.82
C LYS A 401 23.62 12.53 -42.31
N LEU A 402 24.58 11.89 -41.63
CA LEU A 402 24.67 11.60 -40.19
C LEU A 402 25.31 12.75 -39.37
N ASN A 403 24.76 12.97 -38.16
CA ASN A 403 25.39 13.35 -36.85
C ASN A 403 26.10 14.72 -36.68
N PRO A 404 26.44 15.17 -35.44
CA PRO A 404 25.77 15.08 -34.10
C PRO A 404 25.85 16.39 -33.24
N LEU A 405 25.16 16.43 -32.08
CA LEU A 405 25.40 17.30 -30.86
C LEU A 405 25.23 18.84 -31.07
N SER A 406 24.68 19.70 -30.20
CA SER A 406 24.36 19.71 -28.76
C SER A 406 23.56 20.98 -28.39
N HIS A 407 22.90 20.95 -27.22
CA HIS A 407 22.49 22.04 -26.31
C HIS A 407 21.45 23.15 -26.68
N HIS A 408 20.36 23.11 -25.89
CA HIS A 408 19.58 24.19 -25.25
C HIS A 408 18.89 25.28 -26.09
N ALA A 409 17.55 25.27 -26.12
CA ALA A 409 16.65 26.16 -25.33
C ALA A 409 15.29 26.40 -26.04
N GLY A 410 14.18 26.31 -25.27
CA GLY A 410 12.80 26.68 -25.66
C GLY A 410 12.13 25.70 -26.63
N THR A 411 10.83 25.36 -26.58
CA THR A 411 9.66 26.04 -26.03
C THR A 411 8.48 25.05 -26.02
N ASP A 412 7.56 25.22 -25.08
CA ASP A 412 6.15 24.83 -25.10
C ASP A 412 5.70 23.49 -25.72
N MET A 413 5.38 22.54 -24.83
CA MET A 413 4.30 21.58 -25.08
C MET A 413 3.34 21.58 -23.91
N LYS A 414 2.08 21.93 -24.21
CA LYS A 414 0.91 21.89 -23.32
C LYS A 414 0.83 20.52 -22.63
N ALA A 415 1.29 20.44 -21.39
CA ALA A 415 0.95 19.35 -20.50
C ALA A 415 -0.53 19.49 -20.13
N SER A 416 -1.37 18.51 -20.50
CA SER A 416 -2.73 18.42 -19.98
C SER A 416 -2.68 18.43 -18.46
N SER A 417 -3.41 19.34 -17.82
CA SER A 417 -3.47 19.53 -16.38
C SER A 417 -4.23 18.39 -15.68
N ARG A 418 -3.69 17.17 -15.73
CA ARG A 418 -4.20 16.05 -14.92
C ARG A 418 -3.76 16.26 -13.47
N ARG A 419 -4.69 16.60 -12.58
CA ARG A 419 -4.43 16.66 -11.14
C ARG A 419 -4.25 15.25 -10.59
N ARG A 420 -3.12 15.00 -9.94
CA ARG A 420 -2.77 13.74 -9.26
C ARG A 420 -3.44 13.71 -7.88
N ALA A 421 -3.97 12.56 -7.47
CA ALA A 421 -4.51 12.35 -6.12
C ALA A 421 -3.46 12.68 -5.03
N TYR A 422 -3.90 13.22 -3.90
CA TYR A 422 -3.02 13.70 -2.82
C TYR A 422 -2.82 12.66 -1.73
N SER A 423 -1.65 12.68 -1.06
CA SER A 423 -1.28 11.77 0.03
C SER A 423 -1.48 12.36 1.42
N THR A 424 -1.83 11.53 2.39
CA THR A 424 -1.72 11.85 3.82
C THR A 424 -0.28 12.15 4.26
N THR A 425 0.75 11.63 3.57
CA THR A 425 2.17 11.90 3.91
C THR A 425 2.62 13.33 3.58
N GLN A 426 1.86 14.08 2.78
CA GLN A 426 2.11 15.48 2.45
C GLN A 426 1.51 16.46 3.49
N ILE A 427 0.87 15.94 4.54
CA ILE A 427 0.22 16.73 5.60
C ILE A 427 1.16 16.90 6.82
N ALA A 428 2.32 16.25 6.85
CA ALA A 428 3.21 16.22 8.00
C ALA A 428 4.26 17.37 8.01
N ASP A 429 3.80 18.61 8.12
CA ASP A 429 4.54 19.66 8.85
C ASP A 429 3.85 19.83 10.21
N HIS A 430 4.14 18.91 11.13
CA HIS A 430 3.59 18.95 12.47
C HIS A 430 4.64 19.56 13.42
N GLU A 431 4.51 20.85 13.71
CA GLU A 431 5.14 21.42 14.89
C GLU A 431 4.55 20.75 16.15
N PRO A 432 5.38 20.35 17.13
CA PRO A 432 4.92 19.69 18.33
C PRO A 432 4.29 20.71 19.29
N TYR A 433 2.96 20.79 19.31
CA TYR A 433 2.26 21.47 20.40
C TYR A 433 2.51 20.73 21.73
N ARG A 434 2.95 21.48 22.75
CA ARG A 434 3.10 21.02 24.14
C ARG A 434 1.81 20.34 24.63
N LYS A 435 1.89 19.06 25.00
CA LYS A 435 0.82 18.34 25.70
C LYS A 435 0.77 18.79 27.16
N VAL A 436 -0.43 19.16 27.62
CA VAL A 436 -0.77 19.28 29.04
C VAL A 436 -1.11 17.88 29.57
N PRO A 437 -0.61 17.44 30.74
CA PRO A 437 -0.87 16.10 31.26
C PRO A 437 -2.34 15.95 31.66
N THR A 438 -3.00 14.90 31.20
CA THR A 438 -4.31 14.46 31.73
C THR A 438 -4.15 13.05 32.28
N ALA A 439 -4.74 12.83 33.46
CA ALA A 439 -4.50 11.67 34.30
C ALA A 439 -5.13 10.39 33.74
N SER A 440 -4.29 9.45 33.31
CA SER A 440 -4.60 8.03 33.27
C SER A 440 -3.34 7.23 32.92
N ASP A 441 -2.43 7.13 33.88
CA ASP A 441 -1.43 6.04 33.96
C ASP A 441 -1.95 5.00 34.97
N PRO A 442 -2.07 3.70 34.63
CA PRO A 442 -2.37 2.69 35.62
C PRO A 442 -1.08 1.99 36.07
N GLY A 443 -0.65 2.32 37.29
CA GLY A 443 0.42 1.63 38.00
C GLY A 443 0.28 1.77 39.51
N THR A 444 -0.20 0.69 40.14
CA THR A 444 -0.07 0.32 41.58
C THR A 444 -0.93 1.02 42.65
N ALA A 445 -1.99 0.33 43.12
CA ALA A 445 -2.21 -0.19 44.49
C ALA A 445 -3.62 -0.85 44.56
N LEU A 446 -3.79 -2.20 44.60
CA LEU A 446 -3.90 -3.07 45.80
C LEU A 446 -4.87 -2.47 46.86
N VAL A 447 -6.01 -3.03 47.34
CA VAL A 447 -6.56 -4.39 47.61
C VAL A 447 -8.06 -4.15 48.02
N LYS A 448 -9.12 -4.93 47.74
CA LYS A 448 -9.60 -6.18 48.40
C LYS A 448 -11.02 -6.52 47.91
N ASN A 449 -11.24 -7.71 47.36
CA ASN A 449 -12.31 -8.69 47.69
C ASN A 449 -12.65 -9.63 46.50
N PRO A 450 -13.01 -10.89 46.80
CA PRO A 450 -12.47 -12.03 46.07
C PRO A 450 -13.46 -12.67 45.10
N LEU A 451 -12.94 -13.10 43.95
CA LEU A 451 -13.65 -13.95 42.99
C LEU A 451 -13.70 -15.39 43.53
N ARG A 452 -14.92 -15.93 43.63
CA ARG A 452 -15.17 -17.36 43.87
C ARG A 452 -14.65 -18.18 42.69
N LYS A 453 -13.68 -19.06 42.96
CA LYS A 453 -13.32 -20.17 42.07
C LYS A 453 -14.35 -21.28 42.25
N THR A 454 -15.03 -21.69 41.19
CA THR A 454 -15.75 -22.97 41.13
C THR A 454 -14.78 -24.05 40.66
N HIS A 455 -14.63 -25.09 41.48
CA HIS A 455 -13.80 -26.26 41.25
C HIS A 455 -14.52 -27.20 40.28
N LEU A 456 -13.78 -27.76 39.33
CA LEU A 456 -14.27 -28.71 38.33
C LEU A 456 -14.00 -30.12 38.87
N GLN A 457 -14.86 -30.58 39.76
CA GLN A 457 -15.10 -31.98 40.09
C GLN A 457 -16.62 -32.14 40.19
N ASP A 458 -17.11 -33.30 39.72
CA ASP A 458 -18.50 -33.73 39.57
C ASP A 458 -19.10 -33.47 38.18
N LEU A 459 -18.78 -34.39 37.26
CA LEU A 459 -19.75 -35.17 36.47
C LEU A 459 -18.96 -36.10 35.53
N GLN A 460 -18.42 -37.17 36.10
CA GLN A 460 -18.04 -38.40 35.38
C GLN A 460 -18.88 -39.53 35.95
N GLN A 461 -19.85 -39.99 35.16
CA GLN A 461 -20.50 -41.31 35.10
C GLN A 461 -21.70 -41.05 34.18
N VAL A 462 -21.69 -41.50 32.92
CA VAL A 462 -22.00 -42.88 32.54
C VAL A 462 -21.14 -43.31 31.35
N SER A 463 -20.55 -44.50 31.46
CA SER A 463 -19.84 -45.23 30.42
C SER A 463 -20.68 -46.41 29.90
N SER A 464 -20.54 -46.71 28.61
CA SER A 464 -20.65 -48.04 27.96
C SER A 464 -20.59 -47.81 26.44
N GLU A 465 -19.82 -48.43 25.57
CA GLU A 465 -18.66 -49.34 25.51
C GLU A 465 -18.21 -49.30 24.00
N PRO A 466 -17.07 -49.88 23.61
CA PRO A 466 -16.38 -49.58 22.35
C PRO A 466 -16.75 -50.53 21.19
N TRP A 467 -16.63 -50.04 19.95
CA TRP A 467 -16.52 -50.91 18.76
C TRP A 467 -15.17 -50.70 18.10
N GLN A 468 -14.39 -51.77 18.14
CA GLN A 468 -13.14 -52.02 17.45
C GLN A 468 -13.47 -53.02 16.34
N VAL A 469 -13.12 -52.73 15.09
CA VAL A 469 -13.02 -53.74 14.03
C VAL A 469 -11.80 -53.42 13.18
N ASP A 470 -10.86 -54.36 13.21
CA ASP A 470 -9.67 -54.42 12.36
C ASP A 470 -9.98 -54.98 10.96
N LEU A 471 -9.18 -54.52 10.00
CA LEU A 471 -8.69 -55.13 8.76
C LEU A 471 -9.60 -56.00 7.87
N GLN A 472 -9.62 -55.62 6.58
CA GLN A 472 -9.03 -56.45 5.53
C GLN A 472 -8.35 -55.60 4.46
#